data_AF-A0A961SND7-F1
#
_entry.id   AF-A0A961SND7-F1
#
_cell.length_a   1.000
_cell.length_b   1.000
_cell.length_c   1.000
_cell.angle_alpha   90.00
_cell.angle_beta   90.00
_cell.angle_gamma   90.00
#
_symmetry.space_group_name_H-M   'P 1'
#
loop_
_entity.id
_entity.type
_entity.pdbx_description
1 polymer ?
#
loop_
_entity_poly.entity_id
_entity_poly.type
_entity_poly.pdbx_seq_one_letter_code
_entity_poly.pdbx_strand_id
1 'polypeptide(L)'
;MPELRQPLDIAEDWKRAGRDVALATVIETWGSAPRPVGSHLVIDASGHFEGSVSGGCVEGAVIAEALEVIASGSPKLLEFGVADETAWRVGLSCGGRIAVYVERVA
;
A
#
# COMPACT_ATOMS: atom_id res chain seq x y z
N MET A 1 -3.94 13.86 23.10
CA MET A 1 -3.30 12.74 22.39
C MET A 1 -2.97 13.26 21.01
N PRO A 2 -1.70 13.25 20.55
CA PRO A 2 -1.39 13.79 19.24
C PRO A 2 -2.14 12.95 18.20
N GLU A 3 -2.94 13.62 17.38
CA GLU A 3 -3.68 12.98 16.30
C GLU A 3 -2.65 12.30 15.40
N LEU A 4 -2.68 10.97 15.35
CA LEU A 4 -1.94 10.23 14.33
C LEU A 4 -2.45 10.76 12.99
N ARG A 5 -1.65 11.59 12.33
CA ARG A 5 -1.97 12.11 11.00
C ARG A 5 -2.38 10.96 10.11
N GLN A 6 -3.59 11.05 9.55
CA GLN A 6 -4.08 10.00 8.67
C GLN A 6 -3.22 10.02 7.40
N PRO A 7 -2.92 8.86 6.79
CA PRO A 7 -2.18 8.82 5.53
C PRO A 7 -2.80 9.68 4.42
N LEU A 8 -4.11 9.93 4.47
CA LEU A 8 -4.82 10.82 3.55
C LEU A 8 -4.46 12.30 3.74
N ASP A 9 -4.31 12.77 5.00
CA ASP A 9 -3.85 14.13 5.29
C ASP A 9 -2.42 14.34 4.77
N ILE A 10 -1.60 13.29 4.85
CA ILE A 10 -0.24 13.28 4.31
C ILE A 10 -0.26 13.30 2.78
N ALA A 11 -1.14 12.52 2.15
CA ALA A 11 -1.33 12.56 0.70
C ALA A 11 -1.68 13.98 0.24
N GLU A 12 -2.63 14.62 0.92
CA GLU A 12 -3.07 15.97 0.61
C GLU A 12 -1.92 16.98 0.75
N ASP A 13 -1.20 16.96 1.87
CA ASP A 13 -0.08 17.88 2.10
C ASP A 13 1.03 17.70 1.06
N TRP A 14 1.37 16.46 0.72
CA TRP A 14 2.42 16.17 -0.27
C TRP A 14 1.99 16.62 -1.67
N LYS A 15 0.72 16.41 -2.03
CA LYS A 15 0.16 16.93 -3.27
C LYS A 15 0.14 18.46 -3.30
N ARG A 16 -0.24 19.12 -2.20
CA ARG A 16 -0.18 20.59 -2.07
C ARG A 16 1.25 21.12 -2.18
N ALA A 17 2.24 20.34 -1.75
CA ALA A 17 3.67 20.63 -1.92
C ALA A 17 4.21 20.33 -3.34
N GLY A 18 3.37 19.90 -4.28
CA GLY A 18 3.76 19.64 -5.67
C GLY A 18 4.49 18.31 -5.87
N ARG A 19 4.43 17.37 -4.91
CA ARG A 19 5.00 16.03 -5.06
C ARG A 19 4.07 15.15 -5.89
N ASP A 20 4.64 14.28 -6.70
CA ASP A 20 3.92 13.16 -7.25
C ASP A 20 3.75 12.07 -6.18
N VAL A 21 2.52 11.65 -5.98
CA VAL A 21 2.11 10.77 -4.88
C VAL A 21 1.24 9.64 -5.41
N ALA A 22 1.43 8.44 -4.87
CA ALA A 22 0.51 7.33 -5.00
C ALA A 22 -0.08 6.95 -3.64
N LEU A 23 -1.32 6.48 -3.68
CA LEU A 23 -2.05 5.93 -2.56
C LEU A 23 -2.23 4.43 -2.79
N ALA A 24 -1.75 3.63 -1.84
CA ALA A 24 -2.00 2.21 -1.77
C ALA A 24 -3.06 1.94 -0.69
N THR A 25 -4.15 1.30 -1.08
CA THR A 25 -5.32 1.05 -0.22
C THR A 25 -5.62 -0.44 -0.16
N VAL A 26 -5.73 -1.00 1.05
CA VAL A 26 -6.26 -2.35 1.21
C VAL A 26 -7.74 -2.32 0.87
N ILE A 27 -8.12 -2.95 -0.23
CA ILE A 27 -9.53 -2.99 -0.69
C ILE A 27 -10.24 -4.27 -0.27
N GLU A 28 -9.49 -5.35 -0.05
CA GLU A 28 -10.05 -6.64 0.36
C GLU A 28 -9.07 -7.37 1.27
N THR A 29 -9.62 -8.17 2.18
CA THR A 29 -8.88 -9.01 3.12
C THR A 29 -9.55 -10.36 3.26
N TRP A 30 -8.76 -11.44 3.35
CA TRP A 30 -9.24 -12.79 3.61
C TRP A 30 -8.45 -13.41 4.75
N GLY A 31 -9.13 -14.20 5.59
CA GLY A 31 -8.51 -14.84 6.74
C GLY A 31 -7.97 -13.84 7.77
N SER A 32 -6.88 -14.20 8.43
CA SER A 32 -6.23 -13.39 9.48
C SER A 32 -5.30 -12.34 8.87
N ALA A 33 -5.82 -11.48 8.00
CA ALA A 33 -5.07 -10.38 7.40
C ALA A 33 -4.58 -9.39 8.49
N PRO A 34 -3.34 -8.88 8.40
CA PRO A 34 -2.73 -8.07 9.46
C PRO A 34 -3.28 -6.64 9.56
N ARG A 35 -3.92 -6.14 8.51
CA ARG A 35 -4.53 -4.80 8.44
C ARG A 35 -5.93 -4.90 7.84
N PRO A 36 -6.91 -4.11 8.35
CA PRO A 36 -8.25 -4.10 7.81
C PRO A 36 -8.34 -3.42 6.44
N VAL A 37 -9.41 -3.70 5.71
CA VAL A 37 -9.83 -2.91 4.54
C VAL A 37 -9.92 -1.43 4.91
N GLY A 38 -9.47 -0.56 4.01
CA GLY A 38 -9.34 0.88 4.24
C GLY A 38 -8.02 1.29 4.89
N SER A 39 -7.10 0.35 5.13
CA SER A 39 -5.73 0.72 5.52
C SER A 39 -4.99 1.33 4.34
N HIS A 40 -4.31 2.44 4.60
CA HIS A 40 -3.62 3.22 3.57
C HIS A 40 -2.12 3.26 3.80
N LEU A 41 -1.38 3.29 2.70
CA LEU A 41 0.02 3.63 2.61
C LEU A 41 0.17 4.69 1.53
N VAL A 42 0.74 5.83 1.88
CA VAL A 42 1.04 6.93 0.95
C VAL A 42 2.51 6.82 0.54
N ILE A 43 2.82 7.03 -0.73
CA ILE A 43 4.17 6.93 -1.29
C ILE A 43 4.41 8.12 -2.22
N ASP A 44 5.57 8.77 -2.13
CA ASP A 44 5.98 9.79 -3.11
C ASP A 44 6.96 9.24 -4.16
N ALA A 45 7.22 10.02 -5.20
CA ALA A 45 8.17 9.66 -6.26
C ALA A 45 9.63 9.45 -5.79
N SER A 46 9.97 9.89 -4.57
CA SER A 46 11.30 9.67 -3.97
C SER A 46 11.36 8.40 -3.13
N GLY A 47 10.24 7.66 -3.01
CA GLY A 47 10.13 6.46 -2.18
C GLY A 47 9.89 6.74 -0.69
N HIS A 48 9.64 7.99 -0.29
CA HIS A 48 9.14 8.28 1.05
C HIS A 48 7.73 7.74 1.21
N PHE A 49 7.43 7.14 2.35
CA PHE A 49 6.12 6.57 2.60
C PHE A 49 5.65 6.79 4.04
N GLU A 50 4.33 6.82 4.21
CA GLU A 50 3.66 6.96 5.50
C GLU A 50 2.39 6.09 5.54
N GLY A 51 2.09 5.50 6.70
CA GLY A 51 1.02 4.51 6.84
C GLY A 51 1.50 3.07 6.66
N SER A 52 0.56 2.14 6.48
CA SER A 52 0.87 0.71 6.38
C SER A 52 -0.32 -0.09 5.87
N VAL A 53 -0.04 -1.06 4.98
CA VAL A 53 -1.04 -2.00 4.45
C VAL A 53 -0.87 -3.42 4.99
N SER A 54 0.26 -3.76 5.62
CA SER A 54 0.45 -5.09 6.22
C SER A 54 1.16 -5.12 7.57
N GLY A 55 1.85 -4.04 7.94
CA GLY A 55 2.65 -3.97 9.17
C GLY A 55 4.13 -4.28 8.98
N GLY A 56 4.62 -4.39 7.73
CA GLY A 56 6.05 -4.44 7.40
C GLY A 56 6.45 -5.50 6.37
N CYS A 57 5.62 -6.49 6.09
CA CYS A 57 6.02 -7.63 5.26
C CYS A 57 5.95 -7.37 3.75
N VAL A 58 4.98 -6.58 3.28
CA VAL A 58 4.74 -6.38 1.83
C VAL A 58 4.91 -4.92 1.39
N GLU A 59 5.18 -4.01 2.33
CA GLU A 59 5.36 -2.58 2.10
C GLU A 59 6.41 -2.32 1.02
N GLY A 60 7.55 -3.02 1.04
CA GLY A 60 8.60 -2.85 0.03
C GLY A 60 8.13 -3.17 -1.40
N ALA A 61 7.30 -4.23 -1.57
CA ALA A 61 6.74 -4.58 -2.87
C ALA A 61 5.70 -3.56 -3.33
N VAL A 62 4.85 -3.09 -2.41
CA VAL A 62 3.85 -2.06 -2.69
C VAL A 62 4.51 -0.73 -3.08
N ILE A 63 5.60 -0.34 -2.41
CA ILE A 63 6.37 0.87 -2.73
C ILE A 63 6.95 0.78 -4.14
N ALA A 64 7.56 -0.35 -4.51
CA ALA A 64 8.11 -0.53 -5.85
C ALA A 64 7.04 -0.37 -6.95
N GLU A 65 5.88 -1.00 -6.77
CA GLU A 65 4.75 -0.88 -7.70
C GLU A 65 4.15 0.53 -7.70
N ALA A 66 4.13 1.21 -6.55
CA ALA A 66 3.66 2.59 -6.45
C ALA A 66 4.53 3.57 -7.24
N LEU A 67 5.86 3.39 -7.26
CA LEU A 67 6.76 4.20 -8.08
C LEU A 67 6.46 4.02 -9.57
N GLU A 68 6.14 2.80 -10.01
CA GLU A 68 5.70 2.55 -11.40
C GLU A 68 4.33 3.17 -11.71
N VAL A 69 3.39 3.12 -10.78
CA VAL A 69 2.07 3.78 -10.91
C VAL A 69 2.23 5.29 -11.02
N ILE A 70 3.13 5.89 -10.24
CA ILE A 70 3.45 7.32 -10.33
C ILE A 70 3.99 7.65 -11.72
N ALA A 71 4.97 6.88 -12.21
CA ALA A 71 5.62 7.12 -13.50
C ALA A 71 4.69 6.90 -14.70
N SER A 72 3.86 5.84 -14.66
CA SER A 72 2.97 5.45 -15.75
C SER A 72 1.61 6.15 -15.72
N GLY A 73 1.17 6.63 -14.55
CA GLY A 73 -0.19 7.12 -14.31
C GLY A 73 -1.27 6.04 -14.35
N SER A 74 -0.91 4.76 -14.53
CA SER A 74 -1.85 3.66 -14.63
C SER A 74 -1.98 2.97 -13.27
N PRO A 75 -3.19 2.88 -12.69
CA PRO A 75 -3.39 2.22 -11.42
C PRO A 75 -3.17 0.70 -11.53
N LYS A 76 -2.82 0.06 -10.41
CA LYS A 76 -2.58 -1.38 -10.33
C LYS A 76 -3.32 -2.01 -9.16
N LEU A 77 -3.72 -3.27 -9.33
CA LEU A 77 -4.23 -4.11 -8.25
C LEU A 77 -3.16 -5.15 -7.90
N LEU A 78 -2.77 -5.19 -6.63
CA LEU A 78 -1.76 -6.09 -6.11
C LEU A 78 -2.39 -7.08 -5.14
N GLU A 79 -2.05 -8.35 -5.26
CA GLU A 79 -2.54 -9.40 -4.37
C GLU A 79 -1.39 -10.05 -3.61
N PHE A 80 -1.49 -10.06 -2.27
CA PHE A 80 -0.50 -10.62 -1.37
C PHE A 80 -1.15 -11.60 -0.42
N GLY A 81 -0.71 -12.86 -0.39
CA GLY A 81 -1.26 -13.88 0.51
C GLY A 81 -0.24 -14.96 0.80
N VAL A 82 -0.54 -15.84 1.75
CA VAL A 82 0.34 -16.98 2.07
C VAL A 82 0.47 -17.86 0.83
N ALA A 83 1.70 -18.14 0.43
CA ALA A 83 2.00 -19.15 -0.55
C ALA A 83 1.41 -20.48 -0.07
N ASP A 84 0.32 -20.92 -0.70
CA ASP A 84 -0.09 -22.32 -0.69
C ASP A 84 1.14 -23.14 -1.11
N GLU A 85 1.38 -24.30 -0.49
CA GLU A 85 2.62 -25.11 -0.59
C GLU A 85 3.03 -25.53 -2.03
N THR A 86 2.31 -25.08 -3.06
CA THR A 86 2.58 -25.31 -4.47
C THR A 86 3.15 -24.11 -5.24
N ALA A 87 3.18 -22.89 -4.69
CA ALA A 87 3.63 -21.70 -5.43
C ALA A 87 4.47 -20.73 -4.59
N TRP A 88 5.79 -20.81 -4.77
CA TRP A 88 6.79 -19.89 -4.24
C TRP A 88 6.54 -18.42 -4.65
N ARG A 89 5.80 -17.66 -3.84
CA ARG A 89 5.85 -16.18 -3.86
C ARG A 89 5.50 -15.62 -2.48
N VAL A 90 6.46 -14.89 -1.92
CA VAL A 90 6.48 -14.16 -0.63
C VAL A 90 5.10 -14.07 0.05
N GLY A 91 4.87 -14.90 1.07
CA GLY A 91 3.58 -15.04 1.73
C GLY A 91 3.56 -14.53 3.17
N LEU A 92 2.40 -14.00 3.58
CA LEU A 92 2.13 -13.57 4.96
C LEU A 92 2.18 -14.79 5.91
N SER A 93 2.89 -14.74 7.03
CA SER A 93 3.03 -15.88 7.95
C SER A 93 1.76 -16.21 8.78
N CYS A 94 0.67 -15.46 8.58
CA CYS A 94 -0.53 -15.48 9.41
C CYS A 94 -1.74 -16.19 8.79
N GLY A 95 -1.64 -16.77 7.59
CA GLY A 95 -2.76 -17.46 6.92
C GLY A 95 -3.75 -16.53 6.20
N GLY A 96 -3.42 -15.24 6.05
CA GLY A 96 -4.28 -14.23 5.41
C GLY A 96 -3.85 -13.82 4.01
N ARG A 97 -4.76 -13.18 3.28
CA ARG A 97 -4.51 -12.51 1.99
C ARG A 97 -5.07 -11.09 2.03
N ILE A 98 -4.41 -10.17 1.35
CA ILE A 98 -4.89 -8.81 1.11
C ILE A 98 -4.81 -8.48 -0.38
N ALA A 99 -5.77 -7.68 -0.84
CA ALA A 99 -5.69 -7.01 -2.13
C ALA A 99 -5.47 -5.51 -1.89
N VAL A 100 -4.48 -4.95 -2.57
CA VAL A 100 -4.06 -3.56 -2.43
C VAL A 100 -4.23 -2.88 -3.78
N TYR A 101 -5.10 -1.89 -3.82
CA TYR A 101 -5.25 -1.02 -4.98
C TYR A 101 -4.28 0.15 -4.88
N VAL A 102 -3.48 0.36 -5.92
CA VAL A 102 -2.48 1.42 -5.98
C VAL A 102 -2.85 2.36 -7.11
N GLU A 103 -3.04 3.63 -6.77
CA GLU A 103 -3.39 4.68 -7.71
C GLU A 103 -2.56 5.94 -7.48
N ARG A 104 -2.36 6.72 -8.55
CA ARG A 104 -1.73 8.03 -8.44
C ARG A 104 -2.77 9.04 -7.94
N VAL A 105 -2.40 9.84 -6.94
CA VAL A 105 -3.26 10.92 -6.44
C VAL A 105 -3.22 12.06 -7.45
N ALA A 106 -4.39 12.47 -7.95
CA ALA A 106 -4.55 13.53 -8.95
C ALA A 106 -4.26 14.92 -8.37
#